data_AF-A0A257AHV3-F1
#
_entry.id   AF-A0A257AHV3-F1
#
_cell.length_a   1.000
_cell.length_b   1.000
_cell.length_c   1.000
_cell.angle_alpha   90.00
_cell.angle_beta   90.00
_cell.angle_gamma   90.00
#
_symmetry.space_group_name_H-M   'P 1'
#
loop_
_entity.id
_entity.type
_entity.pdbx_description
1 polymer ?
#
loop_
_entity_poly.entity_id
_entity_poly.type
_entity_poly.pdbx_seq_one_letter_code
_entity_poly.pdbx_strand_id
1 'polypeptide(L)'
;MKKRFIEVIFPVKEVSEESVREKNIRHGHISTLHIWWARRPLAASRATAYAALIDVPNTQEEIEKKKDFISKMCKWENSLRREYIEKARKDILEKYGGRTLRVLDPFAGGGSIPLECLRLGLETYVVEYNPVAILILKCTLEYPQKYRRKLLEDVKKWGNWVLEEAKKEISRFYPPDGDGSIPVGYIWARTIPCQNPSCGAEIPLMRQFWLAKKDNKKVALYPYVEGKEVKFRIVGDGYEKMPEGFDPSKGTVSRAIATCLVCGYTVDAKTTRRLFQEGKSGQRMVAVVLHKKGEKEKRYRLATEKDLEVFREAEKYLEEKRERLMEEWGIDPVPDEELPPKETLGFRVQRYGMLKWGDLFNSRQKLALITFTEKVRLAYKKMIEEGYDEEYARAVVSYLGLGVSRLANRNSRLNVWNVFAEKAEQVFLRQALPMLWDHAETNLIDGVQGWEKQFSYILSTLENLSQIPPVRMEEEG
;
A
#
# COMPACT_ATOMS: atom_id res chain seq x y z
N MET A 1 -2.77 -26.41 -40.55
CA MET A 1 -3.45 -25.67 -39.47
C MET A 1 -3.37 -24.19 -39.81
N LYS A 2 -4.46 -23.42 -39.70
CA LYS A 2 -4.42 -21.96 -39.97
C LYS A 2 -3.57 -21.28 -38.89
N LYS A 3 -2.66 -20.38 -39.27
CA LYS A 3 -1.83 -19.64 -38.32
C LYS A 3 -2.71 -18.79 -37.39
N ARG A 4 -2.33 -18.72 -36.12
CA ARG A 4 -2.96 -17.82 -35.15
C ARG A 4 -2.58 -16.38 -35.45
N PHE A 5 -3.44 -15.44 -35.06
CA PHE A 5 -3.21 -14.02 -35.34
C PHE A 5 -1.86 -13.55 -34.80
N ILE A 6 -1.54 -13.93 -33.55
CA ILE A 6 -0.29 -13.55 -32.87
C ILE A 6 0.99 -14.08 -33.56
N GLU A 7 0.91 -15.14 -34.36
CA GLU A 7 2.06 -15.70 -35.07
C GLU A 7 2.42 -14.91 -36.35
N VAL A 8 1.53 -14.03 -36.80
CA VAL A 8 1.67 -13.28 -38.05
C VAL A 8 1.78 -11.79 -37.78
N ILE A 9 0.89 -11.23 -36.96
CA ILE A 9 0.81 -9.80 -36.70
C ILE A 9 0.20 -9.52 -35.33
N PHE A 10 0.72 -8.49 -34.65
CA PHE A 10 0.22 -8.06 -33.34
C PHE A 10 0.40 -6.55 -33.19
N PRO A 11 -0.58 -5.81 -32.63
CA PRO A 11 -0.46 -4.36 -32.39
C PRO A 11 0.46 -4.06 -31.19
N VAL A 12 1.75 -4.37 -31.32
CA VAL A 12 2.74 -4.25 -30.23
C VAL A 12 2.81 -2.83 -29.68
N LYS A 13 2.77 -1.82 -30.55
CA LYS A 13 2.87 -0.40 -30.16
C LYS A 13 1.70 0.00 -29.25
N GLU A 14 0.48 -0.18 -29.73
CA GLU A 14 -0.74 0.23 -29.04
C GLU A 14 -0.91 -0.54 -27.71
N VAL A 15 -0.65 -1.85 -27.72
CA VAL A 15 -0.71 -2.67 -26.50
C VAL A 15 0.35 -2.27 -25.49
N SER A 16 1.55 -1.88 -25.93
CA SER A 16 2.63 -1.42 -25.06
C SER A 16 2.31 -0.06 -24.45
N GLU A 17 1.74 0.87 -25.23
CA GLU A 17 1.30 2.18 -24.75
C GLU A 17 0.23 2.03 -23.64
N GLU A 18 -0.79 1.19 -23.85
CA GLU A 18 -1.80 0.92 -22.83
C GLU A 18 -1.21 0.19 -21.61
N SER A 19 -0.26 -0.72 -21.80
CA SER A 19 0.44 -1.42 -20.71
C SER A 19 1.26 -0.48 -19.82
N VAL A 20 1.80 0.61 -20.38
CA VAL A 20 2.47 1.67 -19.60
C VAL A 20 1.42 2.54 -18.90
N ARG A 21 0.37 2.94 -19.62
CA ARG A 21 -0.71 3.79 -19.11
C ARG A 21 -1.42 3.18 -17.90
N GLU A 22 -1.70 1.88 -17.92
CA GLU A 22 -2.43 1.21 -16.83
C GLU A 22 -1.69 1.23 -15.48
N LYS A 23 -0.36 1.39 -15.48
CA LYS A 23 0.43 1.53 -14.24
C LYS A 23 0.02 2.73 -13.39
N ASN A 24 -0.69 3.70 -13.98
CA ASN A 24 -1.20 4.89 -13.29
C ASN A 24 -2.68 4.79 -12.90
N ILE A 25 -3.36 3.69 -13.23
CA ILE A 25 -4.76 3.50 -12.88
C ILE A 25 -4.88 3.12 -11.41
N ARG A 26 -5.78 3.81 -10.71
CA ARG A 26 -5.97 3.69 -9.26
C ARG A 26 -7.40 3.30 -8.86
N HIS A 27 -8.31 3.15 -9.82
CA HIS A 27 -9.71 2.81 -9.57
C HIS A 27 -10.05 1.52 -10.31
N GLY A 28 -10.65 0.56 -9.61
CA GLY A 28 -11.07 -0.74 -10.15
C GLY A 28 -9.95 -1.71 -10.54
N HIS A 29 -8.70 -1.26 -10.63
CA HIS A 29 -7.59 -2.08 -11.10
C HIS A 29 -7.03 -2.99 -10.00
N ILE A 30 -6.73 -4.25 -10.33
CA ILE A 30 -6.27 -5.26 -9.36
C ILE A 30 -4.93 -4.93 -8.67
N SER A 31 -4.15 -3.99 -9.22
CA SER A 31 -2.97 -3.42 -8.55
C SER A 31 -3.31 -2.65 -7.27
N THR A 32 -4.56 -2.22 -7.14
CA THR A 32 -5.06 -1.50 -5.97
C THR A 32 -5.78 -2.40 -4.97
N LEU A 33 -6.03 -3.67 -5.32
CA LEU A 33 -6.45 -4.69 -4.38
C LEU A 33 -5.28 -5.10 -3.47
N HIS A 34 -4.16 -5.52 -4.07
CA HIS A 34 -2.94 -5.87 -3.37
C HIS A 34 -1.71 -5.65 -4.26
N ILE A 35 -0.59 -5.24 -3.67
CA ILE A 35 0.68 -5.10 -4.39
C ILE A 35 1.22 -6.50 -4.73
N TRP A 36 1.55 -6.74 -6.00
CA TRP A 36 2.24 -7.96 -6.43
C TRP A 36 3.37 -7.56 -7.38
N TRP A 37 4.59 -7.99 -7.08
CA TRP A 37 5.79 -7.40 -7.69
C TRP A 37 5.99 -7.81 -9.15
N ALA A 38 5.49 -8.99 -9.54
CA ALA A 38 5.62 -9.55 -10.88
C ALA A 38 4.30 -9.47 -11.68
N ARG A 39 3.39 -8.55 -11.34
CA ARG A 39 2.09 -8.45 -12.04
C ARG A 39 2.29 -7.99 -13.49
N ARG A 40 1.80 -8.79 -14.45
CA ARG A 40 1.82 -8.46 -15.87
C ARG A 40 0.73 -7.43 -16.21
N PRO A 41 0.93 -6.58 -17.23
CA PRO A 41 -0.10 -5.65 -17.63
C PRO A 41 -1.38 -6.35 -18.10
N LEU A 42 -2.54 -5.85 -17.70
CA LEU A 42 -3.84 -6.41 -18.11
C LEU A 42 -4.07 -6.19 -19.61
N ALA A 43 -3.70 -5.03 -20.15
CA ALA A 43 -3.81 -4.74 -21.58
C ALA A 43 -3.06 -5.79 -22.42
N ALA A 44 -1.80 -6.05 -22.10
CA ALA A 44 -0.99 -7.09 -22.75
C ALA A 44 -1.57 -8.49 -22.54
N SER A 45 -2.03 -8.81 -21.33
CA SER A 45 -2.60 -10.13 -21.01
C SER A 45 -3.85 -10.41 -21.85
N ARG A 46 -4.79 -9.45 -21.95
CA ARG A 46 -6.01 -9.58 -22.76
C ARG A 46 -5.72 -9.71 -24.24
N ALA A 47 -4.88 -8.81 -24.77
CA ALA A 47 -4.54 -8.79 -26.18
C ALA A 47 -3.86 -10.09 -26.62
N THR A 48 -2.90 -10.56 -25.82
CA THR A 48 -2.15 -11.80 -26.09
C THR A 48 -3.07 -13.01 -26.03
N ALA A 49 -3.87 -13.14 -24.97
CA ALA A 49 -4.79 -14.27 -24.80
C ALA A 49 -5.78 -14.37 -25.97
N TYR A 50 -6.40 -13.26 -26.37
CA TYR A 50 -7.31 -13.25 -27.51
C TYR A 50 -6.60 -13.55 -28.83
N ALA A 51 -5.47 -12.89 -29.13
CA ALA A 51 -4.74 -13.08 -30.38
C ALA A 51 -4.17 -14.50 -30.57
N ALA A 52 -3.88 -15.21 -29.47
CA ALA A 52 -3.48 -16.62 -29.49
C ALA A 52 -4.66 -17.55 -29.82
N LEU A 53 -5.88 -17.13 -29.50
CA LEU A 53 -7.08 -17.95 -29.63
C LEU A 53 -7.86 -17.69 -30.91
N ILE A 54 -7.52 -16.70 -31.73
CA ILE A 54 -8.15 -16.45 -33.04
C ILE A 54 -7.20 -16.76 -34.20
N ASP A 55 -7.75 -17.04 -35.37
CA ASP A 55 -6.95 -17.26 -36.58
C ASP A 55 -6.65 -15.95 -37.30
N VAL A 56 -5.58 -15.93 -38.08
CA VAL A 56 -5.34 -14.85 -39.04
C VAL A 56 -6.43 -14.87 -40.12
N PRO A 57 -7.09 -13.73 -40.43
CA PRO A 57 -7.99 -13.63 -41.58
C PRO A 57 -7.27 -13.86 -42.92
N ASN A 58 -8.04 -14.04 -43.99
CA ASN A 58 -7.47 -14.33 -45.31
C ASN A 58 -7.11 -13.05 -46.08
N THR A 59 -7.74 -11.92 -45.74
CA THR A 59 -7.56 -10.65 -46.44
C THR A 59 -6.82 -9.62 -45.57
N GLN A 60 -6.03 -8.76 -46.21
CA GLN A 60 -5.30 -7.69 -45.51
C GLN A 60 -6.26 -6.71 -44.81
N GLU A 61 -7.42 -6.44 -45.40
CA GLU A 61 -8.43 -5.57 -44.81
C GLU A 61 -8.99 -6.14 -43.49
N GLU A 62 -9.31 -7.44 -43.47
CA GLU A 62 -9.79 -8.10 -42.25
C GLU A 62 -8.69 -8.22 -41.18
N ILE A 63 -7.44 -8.43 -41.61
CA ILE A 63 -6.28 -8.40 -40.71
C ILE A 63 -6.19 -7.05 -40.00
N GLU A 64 -6.28 -5.94 -40.74
CA GLU A 64 -6.20 -4.59 -40.15
C GLU A 64 -7.42 -4.28 -39.27
N LYS A 65 -8.63 -4.69 -39.67
CA LYS A 65 -9.84 -4.60 -38.82
C LYS A 65 -9.67 -5.35 -37.50
N LYS A 66 -9.06 -6.55 -37.54
CA LYS A 66 -8.84 -7.36 -36.34
C LYS A 66 -7.75 -6.76 -35.45
N LYS A 67 -6.68 -6.23 -36.04
CA LYS A 67 -5.63 -5.49 -35.34
C LYS A 67 -6.19 -4.26 -34.62
N ASP A 68 -7.00 -3.44 -35.29
CA ASP A 68 -7.68 -2.28 -34.69
C ASP A 68 -8.62 -2.70 -33.55
N PHE A 69 -9.36 -3.80 -33.74
CA PHE A 69 -10.18 -4.36 -32.67
C PHE A 69 -9.36 -4.74 -31.42
N ILE A 70 -8.21 -5.41 -31.59
CA ILE A 70 -7.33 -5.74 -30.46
C ILE A 70 -6.80 -4.48 -29.77
N SER A 71 -6.36 -3.48 -30.55
CA SER A 71 -5.90 -2.18 -30.02
C SER A 71 -6.98 -1.48 -29.19
N LYS A 72 -8.24 -1.53 -29.62
CA LYS A 72 -9.37 -0.96 -28.86
C LYS A 72 -9.72 -1.82 -27.64
N MET A 73 -9.80 -3.14 -27.79
CA MET A 73 -10.19 -4.06 -26.72
C MET A 73 -9.18 -4.05 -25.56
N CYS A 74 -7.88 -3.86 -25.82
CA CYS A 74 -6.85 -3.91 -24.77
C CYS A 74 -6.91 -2.73 -23.78
N LYS A 75 -7.57 -1.62 -24.14
CA LYS A 75 -7.73 -0.44 -23.29
C LYS A 75 -8.44 -0.78 -21.97
N TRP A 76 -8.01 -0.17 -20.87
CA TRP A 76 -8.61 -0.41 -19.56
C TRP A 76 -10.10 -0.02 -19.54
N GLU A 77 -10.45 1.10 -20.17
CA GLU A 77 -11.82 1.62 -20.23
C GLU A 77 -12.79 0.66 -20.95
N ASN A 78 -12.25 -0.25 -21.75
CA ASN A 78 -13.01 -1.23 -22.53
C ASN A 78 -13.05 -2.60 -21.86
N SER A 79 -12.42 -2.77 -20.69
CA SER A 79 -12.31 -4.06 -19.97
C SER A 79 -13.62 -4.66 -19.48
N LEU A 80 -14.67 -3.86 -19.36
CA LEU A 80 -16.02 -4.28 -19.00
C LEU A 80 -17.07 -3.92 -20.06
N ARG A 81 -16.65 -3.35 -21.20
CA ARG A 81 -17.59 -2.94 -22.25
C ARG A 81 -18.06 -4.16 -23.02
N ARG A 82 -19.37 -4.41 -22.95
CA ARG A 82 -20.03 -5.56 -23.60
C ARG A 82 -19.69 -5.66 -25.09
N GLU A 83 -19.64 -4.53 -25.80
CA GLU A 83 -19.32 -4.50 -27.25
C GLU A 83 -18.00 -5.20 -27.60
N TYR A 84 -16.97 -5.08 -26.75
CA TYR A 84 -15.67 -5.70 -26.98
C TYR A 84 -15.61 -7.11 -26.39
N ILE A 85 -16.11 -7.28 -25.16
CA ILE A 85 -16.04 -8.55 -24.44
C ILE A 85 -16.91 -9.63 -25.10
N GLU A 86 -18.15 -9.32 -25.46
CA GLU A 86 -19.07 -10.27 -26.10
C GLU A 86 -18.62 -10.61 -27.51
N LYS A 87 -18.10 -9.63 -28.26
CA LYS A 87 -17.49 -9.89 -29.58
C LYS A 87 -16.29 -10.82 -29.47
N ALA A 88 -15.38 -10.57 -28.52
CA ALA A 88 -14.22 -11.42 -28.33
C ALA A 88 -14.60 -12.85 -27.92
N ARG A 89 -15.56 -12.99 -26.99
CA ARG A 89 -16.13 -14.28 -26.59
C ARG A 89 -16.75 -15.01 -27.76
N LYS A 90 -17.54 -14.32 -28.59
CA LYS A 90 -18.19 -14.88 -29.78
C LYS A 90 -17.17 -15.39 -30.79
N ASP A 91 -16.17 -14.59 -31.11
CA ASP A 91 -15.10 -14.97 -32.05
C ASP A 91 -14.36 -16.23 -31.59
N ILE A 92 -14.08 -16.35 -30.28
CA ILE A 92 -13.45 -17.55 -29.70
C ILE A 92 -14.43 -18.74 -29.80
N LEU A 93 -15.67 -18.57 -29.35
CA LEU A 93 -16.67 -19.63 -29.31
C LEU A 93 -16.96 -20.21 -30.70
N GLU A 94 -17.14 -19.37 -31.71
CA GLU A 94 -17.38 -19.78 -33.10
C GLU A 94 -16.21 -20.60 -33.65
N LYS A 95 -14.98 -20.17 -33.37
CA LYS A 95 -13.78 -20.87 -33.83
C LYS A 95 -13.64 -22.27 -33.22
N TYR A 96 -14.05 -22.45 -31.96
CA TYR A 96 -13.98 -23.73 -31.27
C TYR A 96 -15.31 -24.48 -31.26
N GLY A 97 -16.17 -24.22 -32.25
CA GLY A 97 -17.37 -25.02 -32.52
C GLY A 97 -18.42 -24.97 -31.41
N GLY A 98 -18.55 -23.83 -30.72
CA GLY A 98 -19.47 -23.68 -29.60
C GLY A 98 -18.91 -24.11 -28.25
N ARG A 99 -17.69 -24.66 -28.20
CA ARG A 99 -17.07 -25.18 -26.98
C ARG A 99 -16.37 -24.11 -26.16
N THR A 100 -16.64 -24.09 -24.86
CA THR A 100 -15.88 -23.28 -23.89
C THR A 100 -14.49 -23.90 -23.67
N LEU A 101 -13.43 -23.10 -23.86
CA LEU A 101 -12.06 -23.56 -23.64
C LEU A 101 -11.65 -23.48 -22.19
N ARG A 102 -10.82 -24.44 -21.78
CA ARG A 102 -10.14 -24.48 -20.48
C ARG A 102 -8.72 -23.94 -20.60
N VAL A 103 -8.33 -23.09 -19.66
CA VAL A 103 -6.97 -22.53 -19.56
C VAL A 103 -6.41 -22.81 -18.18
N LEU A 104 -5.18 -23.31 -18.11
CA LEU A 104 -4.42 -23.47 -16.87
C LEU A 104 -3.26 -22.47 -16.86
N ASP A 105 -3.19 -21.61 -15.85
CA ASP A 105 -2.01 -20.81 -15.53
C ASP A 105 -1.33 -21.39 -14.27
N PRO A 106 -0.22 -22.15 -14.43
CA PRO A 106 0.45 -22.79 -13.31
C PRO A 106 1.29 -21.84 -12.45
N PHE A 107 1.43 -20.56 -12.83
CA PHE A 107 2.22 -19.54 -12.12
C PHE A 107 1.54 -18.17 -12.16
N ALA A 108 0.24 -18.15 -11.83
CA ALA A 108 -0.62 -17.00 -12.01
C ALA A 108 -0.19 -15.76 -11.21
N GLY A 109 0.49 -15.96 -10.08
CA GLY A 109 0.96 -14.90 -9.18
C GLY A 109 -0.15 -13.90 -8.85
N GLY A 110 -0.03 -12.67 -9.37
CA GLY A 110 -0.97 -11.59 -9.11
C GLY A 110 -2.27 -11.62 -9.93
N GLY A 111 -2.47 -12.63 -10.79
CA GLY A 111 -3.75 -12.96 -11.43
C GLY A 111 -4.07 -12.28 -12.76
N SER A 112 -3.13 -11.59 -13.41
CA SER A 112 -3.41 -10.81 -14.62
C SER A 112 -3.90 -11.65 -15.80
N ILE A 113 -3.13 -12.68 -16.19
CA ILE A 113 -3.46 -13.55 -17.31
C ILE A 113 -4.79 -14.29 -17.07
N PRO A 114 -4.98 -14.99 -15.95
CA PRO A 114 -6.23 -15.71 -15.72
C PRO A 114 -7.45 -14.78 -15.60
N LEU A 115 -7.29 -13.56 -15.07
CA LEU A 115 -8.38 -12.58 -15.06
C LEU A 115 -8.83 -12.20 -16.47
N GLU A 116 -7.88 -11.99 -17.38
CA GLU A 116 -8.21 -11.64 -18.76
C GLU A 116 -8.76 -12.84 -19.55
N CYS A 117 -8.28 -14.07 -19.26
CA CYS A 117 -8.89 -15.29 -19.77
C CYS A 117 -10.35 -15.43 -19.32
N LEU A 118 -10.64 -15.19 -18.04
CA LEU A 118 -11.99 -15.16 -17.50
C LEU A 118 -12.87 -14.10 -18.20
N ARG A 119 -12.34 -12.89 -18.42
CA ARG A 119 -13.04 -11.84 -19.18
C ARG A 119 -13.37 -12.29 -20.61
N LEU A 120 -12.44 -12.98 -21.27
CA LEU A 120 -12.62 -13.57 -22.60
C LEU A 120 -13.53 -14.81 -22.62
N GLY A 121 -14.15 -15.18 -21.50
CA GLY A 121 -15.13 -16.27 -21.42
C GLY A 121 -14.50 -17.66 -21.38
N LEU A 122 -13.25 -17.77 -20.92
CA LEU A 122 -12.54 -19.04 -20.79
C LEU A 122 -12.71 -19.59 -19.38
N GLU A 123 -12.89 -20.90 -19.28
CA GLU A 123 -12.89 -21.63 -18.03
C GLU A 123 -11.45 -21.68 -17.50
N THR A 124 -11.17 -20.94 -16.43
CA THR A 124 -9.79 -20.62 -16.04
C THR A 124 -9.42 -21.28 -14.73
N TYR A 125 -8.32 -22.03 -14.76
CA TYR A 125 -7.70 -22.74 -13.64
C TYR A 125 -6.36 -22.12 -13.32
N VAL A 126 -6.04 -22.03 -12.02
CA VAL A 126 -4.78 -21.46 -11.54
C VAL A 126 -4.14 -22.39 -10.53
N VAL A 127 -2.82 -22.48 -10.56
CA VAL A 127 -2.01 -23.14 -9.52
C VAL A 127 -0.98 -22.14 -9.00
N GLU A 128 -0.78 -22.14 -7.68
CA GLU A 128 0.24 -21.35 -7.02
C GLU A 128 0.66 -22.04 -5.72
N TYR A 129 1.93 -21.95 -5.37
CA TYR A 129 2.47 -22.42 -4.09
C TYR A 129 2.45 -21.30 -3.05
N ASN A 130 2.49 -20.03 -3.48
CA ASN A 130 2.56 -18.89 -2.57
C ASN A 130 1.18 -18.61 -1.97
N PRO A 131 1.00 -18.71 -0.63
CA PRO A 131 -0.31 -18.53 0.00
C PRO A 131 -0.85 -17.09 -0.16
N VAL A 132 0.02 -16.09 -0.27
CA VAL A 132 -0.38 -14.70 -0.56
C VAL A 132 -0.90 -14.59 -1.98
N ALA A 133 -0.27 -15.26 -2.95
CA ALA A 133 -0.78 -15.30 -4.33
C ALA A 133 -2.16 -15.98 -4.37
N ILE A 134 -2.32 -17.12 -3.70
CA ILE A 134 -3.60 -17.84 -3.63
C ILE A 134 -4.71 -16.95 -3.05
N LEU A 135 -4.44 -16.22 -1.95
CA LEU A 135 -5.41 -15.28 -1.39
C LEU A 135 -5.80 -14.18 -2.39
N ILE A 136 -4.82 -13.58 -3.08
CA ILE A 136 -5.07 -12.56 -4.11
C ILE A 136 -5.89 -13.15 -5.26
N LEU A 137 -5.58 -14.37 -5.71
CA LEU A 137 -6.27 -15.06 -6.80
C LEU A 137 -7.71 -15.37 -6.41
N LYS A 138 -7.98 -15.85 -5.20
CA LYS A 138 -9.35 -16.06 -4.70
C LYS A 138 -10.14 -14.76 -4.70
N CYS A 139 -9.56 -13.67 -4.20
CA CYS A 139 -10.20 -12.35 -4.21
C CYS A 139 -10.29 -11.70 -5.60
N THR A 140 -9.52 -12.16 -6.59
CA THR A 140 -9.52 -11.61 -7.96
C THR A 140 -10.46 -12.38 -8.89
N LEU A 141 -10.46 -13.71 -8.79
CA LEU A 141 -11.06 -14.61 -9.78
C LEU A 141 -12.27 -15.38 -9.24
N GLU A 142 -12.23 -15.84 -8.00
CA GLU A 142 -13.21 -16.81 -7.49
C GLU A 142 -14.35 -16.11 -6.76
N TYR A 143 -14.04 -15.41 -5.65
CA TYR A 143 -15.04 -14.80 -4.78
C TYR A 143 -15.93 -13.75 -5.48
N PRO A 144 -15.39 -12.83 -6.31
CA PRO A 144 -16.24 -11.89 -7.05
C PRO A 144 -17.21 -12.59 -7.99
N GLN A 145 -16.82 -13.74 -8.55
CA GLN A 145 -17.64 -14.48 -9.50
C GLN A 145 -18.69 -15.36 -8.81
N LYS A 146 -18.32 -15.94 -7.67
CA LYS A 146 -19.20 -16.81 -6.87
C LYS A 146 -20.29 -16.01 -6.16
N TYR A 147 -19.94 -14.88 -5.54
CA TYR A 147 -20.83 -14.18 -4.60
C TYR A 147 -21.34 -12.81 -5.08
N ARG A 148 -20.74 -12.24 -6.13
CA ARG A 148 -21.25 -11.06 -6.85
C ARG A 148 -21.54 -9.87 -5.91
N ARG A 149 -22.67 -9.18 -6.13
CA ARG A 149 -23.09 -7.97 -5.40
C ARG A 149 -23.18 -8.18 -3.89
N LYS A 150 -23.62 -9.35 -3.43
CA LYS A 150 -23.75 -9.65 -1.99
C LYS A 150 -22.42 -9.49 -1.27
N LEU A 151 -21.34 -10.00 -1.87
CA LEU A 151 -19.99 -9.89 -1.33
C LEU A 151 -19.52 -8.43 -1.23
N LEU A 152 -19.80 -7.60 -2.23
CA LEU A 152 -19.46 -6.17 -2.18
C LEU A 152 -20.15 -5.47 -1.00
N GLU A 153 -21.42 -5.79 -0.77
CA GLU A 153 -22.22 -5.20 0.31
C GLU A 153 -21.73 -5.64 1.68
N ASP A 154 -21.50 -6.94 1.88
CA ASP A 154 -20.99 -7.46 3.15
C ASP A 154 -19.55 -7.01 3.42
N VAL A 155 -18.66 -7.00 2.41
CA VAL A 155 -17.29 -6.47 2.57
C VAL A 155 -17.33 -5.00 2.98
N LYS A 156 -18.24 -4.19 2.42
CA LYS A 156 -18.44 -2.79 2.83
C LYS A 156 -18.99 -2.70 4.27
N LYS A 157 -20.03 -3.46 4.60
CA LYS A 157 -20.65 -3.52 5.94
C LYS A 157 -19.58 -3.84 7.00
N TRP A 158 -18.87 -4.94 6.81
CA TRP A 158 -17.88 -5.42 7.78
C TRP A 158 -16.61 -4.57 7.79
N GLY A 159 -16.23 -3.96 6.66
CA GLY A 159 -15.15 -2.98 6.61
C GLY A 159 -15.45 -1.73 7.44
N ASN A 160 -16.70 -1.25 7.41
CA ASN A 160 -17.13 -0.15 8.28
C ASN A 160 -17.18 -0.59 9.75
N TRP A 161 -17.69 -1.78 10.04
CA TRP A 161 -17.70 -2.32 11.40
C TRP A 161 -16.28 -2.41 11.99
N VAL A 162 -15.31 -2.92 11.23
CA VAL A 162 -13.89 -2.96 11.64
C VAL A 162 -13.36 -1.56 11.96
N LEU A 163 -13.68 -0.56 11.12
CA LEU A 163 -13.27 0.82 11.37
C LEU A 163 -13.85 1.37 12.66
N GLU A 164 -15.16 1.22 12.87
CA GLU A 164 -15.84 1.75 14.06
C GLU A 164 -15.35 1.07 15.34
N GLU A 165 -15.13 -0.24 15.33
CA GLU A 165 -14.59 -0.95 16.50
C GLU A 165 -13.12 -0.60 16.77
N ALA A 166 -12.30 -0.44 15.73
CA ALA A 166 -10.94 0.05 15.91
C ALA A 166 -10.94 1.49 16.46
N LYS A 167 -11.80 2.36 15.93
CA LYS A 167 -11.95 3.76 16.34
C LYS A 167 -12.27 3.87 17.84
N LYS A 168 -13.24 3.10 18.33
CA LYS A 168 -13.59 3.05 19.76
C LYS A 168 -12.39 2.75 20.67
N GLU A 169 -11.45 1.92 20.20
CA GLU A 169 -10.32 1.48 21.00
C GLU A 169 -9.11 2.43 20.93
N ILE A 170 -8.69 2.81 19.72
CA ILE A 170 -7.39 3.47 19.52
C ILE A 170 -7.46 4.97 19.22
N SER A 171 -8.65 5.57 19.03
CA SER A 171 -8.76 7.02 18.78
C SER A 171 -8.24 7.87 19.93
N ARG A 172 -8.25 7.36 21.17
CA ARG A 172 -7.66 8.05 22.32
C ARG A 172 -6.16 8.33 22.16
N PHE A 173 -5.46 7.59 21.30
CA PHE A 173 -4.04 7.79 21.01
C PHE A 173 -3.75 8.82 19.89
N TYR A 174 -4.82 9.48 19.43
CA TYR A 174 -4.82 10.53 18.41
C TYR A 174 -5.75 11.69 18.83
N PRO A 175 -5.56 12.29 20.02
CA PRO A 175 -6.52 13.26 20.56
C PRO A 175 -6.59 14.52 19.68
N PRO A 176 -7.78 15.11 19.51
CA PRO A 176 -7.90 16.40 18.83
C PRO A 176 -7.21 17.51 19.64
N ASP A 177 -6.77 18.53 18.92
CA ASP A 177 -6.31 19.78 19.51
C ASP A 177 -7.51 20.62 20.01
N GLY A 178 -7.24 21.59 20.90
CA GLY A 178 -8.28 22.42 21.52
C GLY A 178 -9.13 23.23 20.53
N ASP A 179 -8.66 23.45 19.31
CA ASP A 179 -9.39 24.14 18.23
C ASP A 179 -10.25 23.20 17.36
N GLY A 180 -10.34 21.92 17.74
CA GLY A 180 -11.06 20.86 17.04
C GLY A 180 -10.29 20.21 15.88
N SER A 181 -9.02 20.59 15.66
CA SER A 181 -8.18 19.94 14.65
C SER A 181 -7.80 18.52 15.07
N ILE A 182 -7.80 17.59 14.13
CA ILE A 182 -7.44 16.19 14.37
C ILE A 182 -6.04 15.88 13.83
N PRO A 183 -5.18 15.18 14.59
CA PRO A 183 -3.94 14.63 14.06
C PRO A 183 -4.21 13.59 12.98
N VAL A 184 -3.77 13.89 11.75
CA VAL A 184 -3.86 12.97 10.60
C VAL A 184 -2.52 12.31 10.27
N GLY A 185 -1.44 12.75 10.90
CA GLY A 185 -0.13 12.12 10.82
C GLY A 185 0.93 12.80 11.68
N TYR A 186 2.10 12.17 11.79
CA TYR A 186 3.22 12.64 12.59
C TYR A 186 4.52 12.50 11.79
N ILE A 187 5.44 13.44 11.99
CA ILE A 187 6.78 13.40 11.40
C ILE A 187 7.77 13.07 12.50
N TRP A 188 8.51 12.00 12.30
CA TRP A 188 9.51 11.49 13.22
C TRP A 188 10.90 11.59 12.63
N ALA A 189 11.88 12.01 13.43
CA ALA A 189 13.30 11.91 13.13
C ALA A 189 13.92 10.80 13.97
N ARG A 190 14.72 9.93 13.38
CA ARG A 190 15.66 9.11 14.17
C ARG A 190 16.80 9.99 14.65
N THR A 191 17.46 9.64 15.74
CA THR A 191 18.51 10.47 16.33
C THR A 191 19.76 9.66 16.62
N ILE A 192 20.92 10.31 16.64
CA ILE A 192 22.19 9.75 17.13
C ILE A 192 22.93 10.80 17.98
N PRO A 193 23.73 10.39 18.96
CA PRO A 193 24.59 11.31 19.70
C PRO A 193 25.76 11.79 18.83
N CYS A 194 26.07 13.08 18.90
CA CYS A 194 27.27 13.63 18.30
C CYS A 194 28.52 12.94 18.87
N GLN A 195 29.43 12.54 17.98
CA GLN A 195 30.66 11.83 18.37
C GLN A 195 31.82 12.77 18.71
N ASN A 196 31.63 14.09 18.62
CA ASN A 196 32.56 15.06 19.18
C ASN A 196 32.41 15.07 20.72
N PRO A 197 33.44 14.66 21.50
CA PRO A 197 33.34 14.53 22.96
C PRO A 197 32.97 15.83 23.69
N SER A 198 33.34 17.00 23.14
CA SER A 198 32.98 18.29 23.75
C SER A 198 31.53 18.70 23.45
N CYS A 199 30.91 18.11 22.42
CA CYS A 199 29.55 18.41 22.01
C CYS A 199 28.54 17.47 22.66
N GLY A 200 28.55 16.18 22.28
CA GLY A 200 27.60 15.16 22.75
C GLY A 200 26.12 15.40 22.38
N ALA A 201 25.81 16.47 21.64
CA ALA A 201 24.43 16.84 21.31
C ALA A 201 23.69 15.76 20.52
N GLU A 202 22.38 15.66 20.71
CA GLU A 202 21.53 14.82 19.88
C GLU A 202 21.44 15.39 18.46
N ILE A 203 21.69 14.56 17.44
CA ILE A 203 21.57 14.91 16.03
C ILE A 203 20.26 14.31 15.50
N PRO A 204 19.20 15.11 15.25
CA PRO A 204 18.02 14.64 14.54
C PRO A 204 18.39 14.37 13.08
N LEU A 205 18.18 13.14 12.61
CA LEU A 205 18.52 12.68 11.28
C LEU A 205 17.35 12.97 10.31
N MET A 206 17.43 14.12 9.66
CA MET A 206 16.45 14.60 8.69
C MET A 206 17.06 14.57 7.29
N ARG A 207 16.39 13.95 6.31
CA ARG A 207 16.84 14.00 4.91
C ARG A 207 16.61 15.37 4.25
N GLN A 208 15.57 16.06 4.72
CA GLN A 208 15.15 17.39 4.32
C GLN A 208 14.26 17.97 5.43
N PHE A 209 13.89 19.22 5.27
CA PHE A 209 13.05 19.97 6.20
C PHE A 209 11.71 20.43 5.63
N TRP A 210 11.44 20.19 4.34
CA TRP A 210 10.12 20.46 3.75
C TRP A 210 9.00 19.66 4.45
N LEU A 211 7.93 20.36 4.83
CA LEU A 211 6.65 19.77 5.25
C LEU A 211 5.63 19.83 4.12
N ALA A 212 5.60 20.93 3.36
CA ALA A 212 4.82 21.07 2.14
C ALA A 212 5.65 21.81 1.09
N LYS A 213 5.62 21.32 -0.16
CA LYS A 213 6.30 21.93 -1.30
C LYS A 213 5.42 21.85 -2.55
N LYS A 214 4.23 22.42 -2.46
CA LYS A 214 3.28 22.57 -3.57
C LYS A 214 3.49 23.90 -4.26
N ASP A 215 2.91 24.05 -5.45
CA ASP A 215 2.98 25.31 -6.20
C ASP A 215 2.37 26.48 -5.42
N ASN A 216 1.30 26.22 -4.67
CA ASN A 216 0.57 27.21 -3.88
C ASN A 216 0.86 27.15 -2.37
N LYS A 217 1.78 26.30 -1.91
CA LYS A 217 2.06 26.13 -0.47
C LYS A 217 3.45 25.59 -0.20
N LYS A 218 4.25 26.37 0.52
CA LYS A 218 5.62 26.08 0.92
C LYS A 218 5.74 26.24 2.43
N VAL A 219 5.86 25.12 3.14
CA VAL A 219 6.00 25.06 4.61
C VAL A 219 7.18 24.16 4.96
N ALA A 220 8.02 24.58 5.89
CA ALA A 220 9.22 23.86 6.30
C ALA A 220 9.46 23.90 7.81
N LEU A 221 10.21 22.91 8.30
CA LEU A 221 10.80 22.89 9.64
C LEU A 221 12.13 23.64 9.61
N TYR A 222 12.24 24.78 10.26
CA TYR A 222 13.50 25.47 10.42
C TYR A 222 14.21 24.98 11.69
N PRO A 223 15.36 24.28 11.57
CA PRO A 223 16.16 23.91 12.74
C PRO A 223 16.97 25.11 13.25
N TYR A 224 17.09 25.25 14.56
CA TYR A 224 17.99 26.22 15.20
C TYR A 224 18.63 25.59 16.44
N VAL A 225 19.76 26.17 16.88
CA VAL A 225 20.50 25.68 18.04
C VAL A 225 20.16 26.56 19.24
N GLU A 226 19.77 25.93 20.34
CA GLU A 226 19.63 26.57 21.64
C GLU A 226 20.47 25.78 22.66
N GLY A 227 21.56 26.38 23.13
CA GLY A 227 22.56 25.69 23.94
C GLY A 227 23.18 24.50 23.19
N LYS A 228 23.03 23.29 23.74
CA LYS A 228 23.48 22.03 23.13
C LYS A 228 22.35 21.23 22.46
N GLU A 229 21.20 21.86 22.23
CA GLU A 229 20.03 21.21 21.65
C GLU A 229 19.68 21.79 20.28
N VAL A 230 19.28 20.91 19.36
CA VAL A 230 18.63 21.31 18.10
C VAL A 230 17.13 21.42 18.33
N LYS A 231 16.60 22.62 18.19
CA LYS A 231 15.16 22.91 18.25
C LYS A 231 14.62 23.22 16.86
N PHE A 232 13.29 23.26 16.73
CA PHE A 232 12.60 23.51 15.48
C PHE A 232 11.55 24.60 15.65
N ARG A 233 11.29 25.33 14.56
CA ARG A 233 10.09 26.14 14.37
C ARG A 233 9.54 25.90 12.97
N ILE A 234 8.27 26.20 12.74
CA ILE A 234 7.65 26.04 11.42
C ILE A 234 7.65 27.39 10.72
N VAL A 235 8.07 27.40 9.46
CA VAL A 235 8.20 28.61 8.64
C VAL A 235 7.58 28.41 7.26
N GLY A 236 7.18 29.50 6.62
CA GLY A 236 6.58 29.51 5.28
C GLY A 236 5.12 29.95 5.29
N ASP A 237 4.35 29.52 4.28
CA ASP A 237 2.97 29.98 4.06
C ASP A 237 2.06 29.65 5.26
N GLY A 238 1.47 30.67 5.86
CA GLY A 238 0.63 30.54 7.07
C GLY A 238 1.42 30.43 8.38
N TYR A 239 2.74 30.64 8.36
CA TYR A 239 3.64 30.56 9.50
C TYR A 239 4.61 31.75 9.53
N GLU A 240 5.60 31.71 10.43
CA GLU A 240 6.70 32.66 10.44
C GLU A 240 7.41 32.72 9.07
N LYS A 241 7.94 33.90 8.72
CA LYS A 241 8.65 34.08 7.45
C LYS A 241 9.85 33.12 7.37
N MET A 242 9.95 32.43 6.24
CA MET A 242 11.08 31.55 5.96
C MET A 242 12.39 32.36 5.93
N PRO A 243 13.40 32.00 6.74
CA PRO A 243 14.65 32.75 6.80
C PRO A 243 15.37 32.82 5.46
N GLU A 244 16.01 33.95 5.20
CA GLU A 244 16.79 34.15 3.97
C GLU A 244 17.98 33.18 3.92
N GLY A 245 18.26 32.63 2.73
CA GLY A 245 19.33 31.65 2.53
C GLY A 245 19.06 30.25 3.09
N PHE A 246 17.95 30.01 3.78
CA PHE A 246 17.57 28.67 4.22
C PHE A 246 17.09 27.83 3.03
N ASP A 247 17.76 26.72 2.77
CA ASP A 247 17.34 25.69 1.81
C ASP A 247 16.79 24.47 2.56
N PRO A 248 15.45 24.29 2.65
CA PRO A 248 14.87 23.16 3.36
C PRO A 248 15.13 21.82 2.67
N SER A 249 15.74 21.79 1.48
CA SER A 249 16.13 20.56 0.80
C SER A 249 17.43 19.96 1.35
N LYS A 250 18.19 20.74 2.15
CA LYS A 250 19.44 20.29 2.78
C LYS A 250 19.19 19.82 4.21
N GLY A 251 19.06 18.52 4.39
CA GLY A 251 18.91 17.89 5.70
C GLY A 251 20.23 17.73 6.48
N THR A 252 20.15 17.10 7.66
CA THR A 252 21.30 16.76 8.52
C THR A 252 21.98 15.45 8.15
N VAL A 253 21.39 14.64 7.26
CA VAL A 253 21.93 13.32 6.90
C VAL A 253 21.76 12.99 5.43
N SER A 254 22.80 12.40 4.84
CA SER A 254 22.77 11.82 3.49
C SER A 254 23.64 10.57 3.44
N ARG A 255 23.11 9.47 2.88
CA ARG A 255 23.85 8.19 2.75
C ARG A 255 24.48 7.70 4.08
N ALA A 256 23.79 7.93 5.20
CA ALA A 256 24.25 7.64 6.58
C ALA A 256 25.38 8.53 7.12
N ILE A 257 25.82 9.53 6.37
CA ILE A 257 26.74 10.57 6.85
C ILE A 257 25.89 11.68 7.45
N ALA A 258 26.09 11.97 8.74
CA ALA A 258 25.29 12.92 9.49
C ALA A 258 26.13 14.11 9.95
N THR A 259 25.56 15.32 9.92
CA THR A 259 26.21 16.56 10.36
C THR A 259 25.50 17.10 11.59
N CYS A 260 26.27 17.37 12.64
CA CYS A 260 25.76 17.99 13.86
C CYS A 260 25.53 19.48 13.63
N LEU A 261 24.30 19.96 13.83
CA LEU A 261 23.98 21.39 13.70
C LEU A 261 24.56 22.25 14.83
N VAL A 262 24.92 21.64 15.98
CA VAL A 262 25.46 22.36 17.14
C VAL A 262 26.94 22.70 16.97
N CYS A 263 27.77 21.76 16.49
CA CYS A 263 29.22 21.95 16.40
C CYS A 263 29.82 21.73 15.00
N GLY A 264 29.00 21.42 13.99
CA GLY A 264 29.45 21.16 12.62
C GLY A 264 30.13 19.80 12.41
N TYR A 265 30.38 19.01 13.47
CA TYR A 265 31.05 17.72 13.35
C TYR A 265 30.27 16.75 12.45
N THR A 266 30.99 16.06 11.57
CA THR A 266 30.44 15.06 10.67
C THR A 266 30.69 13.65 11.20
N VAL A 267 29.61 12.90 11.41
CA VAL A 267 29.63 11.48 11.75
C VAL A 267 29.57 10.67 10.45
N ASP A 268 30.58 9.83 10.22
CA ASP A 268 30.67 9.01 9.01
C ASP A 268 29.64 7.85 8.99
N ALA A 269 29.43 7.28 7.80
CA ALA A 269 28.44 6.22 7.60
C ALA A 269 28.68 4.93 8.39
N LYS A 270 29.95 4.56 8.65
CA LYS A 270 30.30 3.37 9.44
C LYS A 270 29.95 3.61 10.90
N THR A 271 30.31 4.79 11.41
CA THR A 271 29.99 5.20 12.78
C THR A 271 28.49 5.33 13.01
N THR A 272 27.74 5.95 12.10
CA THR A 272 26.27 6.00 12.19
C THR A 272 25.67 4.59 12.30
N ARG A 273 26.06 3.66 11.42
CA ARG A 273 25.56 2.27 11.47
C ARG A 273 25.90 1.58 12.80
N ARG A 274 27.14 1.76 13.27
CA ARG A 274 27.59 1.22 14.56
C ARG A 274 26.73 1.74 15.72
N LEU A 275 26.43 3.04 15.77
CA LEU A 275 25.58 3.63 16.82
C LEU A 275 24.17 3.05 16.82
N PHE A 276 23.59 2.79 15.64
CA PHE A 276 22.31 2.09 15.54
C PHE A 276 22.39 0.65 16.05
N GLN A 277 23.44 -0.08 15.68
CA GLN A 277 23.64 -1.47 16.10
C GLN A 277 23.91 -1.61 17.60
N GLU A 278 24.58 -0.63 18.21
CA GLU A 278 24.85 -0.55 19.65
C GLU A 278 23.64 -0.04 20.46
N GLY A 279 22.49 0.23 19.83
CA GLY A 279 21.30 0.76 20.52
C GLY A 279 21.47 2.20 21.03
N LYS A 280 22.45 2.95 20.51
CA LYS A 280 22.71 4.36 20.87
C LYS A 280 21.92 5.35 20.02
N SER A 281 21.07 4.87 19.11
CA SER A 281 20.16 5.73 18.34
C SER A 281 18.84 5.89 19.06
N GLY A 282 18.19 7.03 18.84
CA GLY A 282 16.88 7.35 19.40
C GLY A 282 15.87 7.72 18.31
N GLN A 283 14.77 8.33 18.76
CA GLN A 283 13.77 8.94 17.90
C GLN A 283 13.13 10.13 18.58
N ARG A 284 12.72 11.10 17.76
CA ARG A 284 12.10 12.36 18.17
C ARG A 284 10.87 12.60 17.29
N MET A 285 9.70 12.77 17.91
CA MET A 285 8.52 13.28 17.21
C MET A 285 8.75 14.78 17.00
N VAL A 286 8.78 15.23 15.74
CA VAL A 286 9.16 16.61 15.42
C VAL A 286 7.93 17.46 15.14
N ALA A 287 7.00 16.94 14.35
CA ALA A 287 5.82 17.70 13.94
C ALA A 287 4.57 16.82 13.89
N VAL A 288 3.42 17.45 14.14
CA VAL A 288 2.09 16.87 13.98
C VAL A 288 1.43 17.50 12.76
N VAL A 289 0.87 16.66 11.91
CA VAL A 289 0.09 17.05 10.74
C VAL A 289 -1.38 17.03 11.15
N LEU A 290 -2.02 18.18 11.03
CA LEU A 290 -3.39 18.43 11.46
C LEU A 290 -4.32 18.60 10.26
N HIS A 291 -5.55 18.17 10.44
CA HIS A 291 -6.66 18.49 9.56
C HIS A 291 -7.83 18.98 10.39
N LYS A 292 -8.54 19.99 9.90
CA LYS A 292 -9.77 20.47 10.53
C LYS A 292 -10.94 20.20 9.61
N LYS A 293 -12.00 19.60 10.14
CA LYS A 293 -13.20 19.27 9.36
C LYS A 293 -13.76 20.53 8.71
N GLY A 294 -13.97 20.48 7.40
CA GLY A 294 -14.45 21.61 6.59
C GLY A 294 -13.34 22.44 5.93
N GLU A 295 -12.08 22.27 6.33
CA GLU A 295 -10.93 22.90 5.68
C GLU A 295 -10.29 21.96 4.66
N LYS A 296 -9.85 22.48 3.51
CA LYS A 296 -9.16 21.67 2.50
C LYS A 296 -7.68 21.48 2.82
N GLU A 297 -7.08 22.42 3.55
CA GLU A 297 -5.65 22.46 3.77
C GLU A 297 -5.25 21.78 5.09
N LYS A 298 -4.07 21.17 5.07
CA LYS A 298 -3.46 20.63 6.28
C LYS A 298 -2.72 21.72 7.03
N ARG A 299 -2.72 21.66 8.34
CA ARG A 299 -1.88 22.51 9.18
C ARG A 299 -0.81 21.64 9.84
N TYR A 300 0.24 22.30 10.28
CA TYR A 300 1.38 21.71 10.96
C TYR A 300 1.59 22.42 12.29
N ARG A 301 1.95 21.66 13.31
CA ARG A 301 2.48 22.18 14.58
C ARG A 301 3.67 21.35 15.03
N LEU A 302 4.49 21.89 15.92
CA LEU A 302 5.51 21.09 16.58
C LEU A 302 4.84 20.06 17.50
N ALA A 303 5.50 18.92 17.65
CA ALA A 303 5.12 17.97 18.68
C ALA A 303 5.35 18.58 20.08
N THR A 304 4.43 18.30 20.99
CA THR A 304 4.42 18.77 22.38
C THR A 304 4.68 17.60 23.33
N GLU A 305 4.96 17.89 24.60
CA GLU A 305 5.11 16.82 25.60
C GLU A 305 3.84 15.97 25.71
N LYS A 306 2.66 16.58 25.56
CA LYS A 306 1.38 15.86 25.53
C LYS A 306 1.32 14.83 24.40
N ASP A 307 1.86 15.13 23.21
CA ASP A 307 1.89 14.15 22.10
C ASP A 307 2.81 12.97 22.42
N LEU A 308 3.90 13.22 23.16
CA LEU A 308 4.84 12.19 23.61
C LEU A 308 4.26 11.35 24.75
N GLU A 309 3.54 11.96 25.69
CA GLU A 309 2.79 11.27 26.74
C GLU A 309 1.78 10.29 26.13
N VAL A 310 0.97 10.75 25.18
CA VAL A 310 0.01 9.89 24.46
C VAL A 310 0.71 8.76 23.70
N PHE A 311 1.87 9.02 23.11
CA PHE A 311 2.66 7.97 22.46
C PHE A 311 3.17 6.92 23.47
N ARG A 312 3.65 7.34 24.65
CA ARG A 312 4.07 6.45 25.74
C ARG A 312 2.90 5.65 26.32
N GLU A 313 1.71 6.25 26.41
CA GLU A 313 0.48 5.52 26.79
C GLU A 313 0.11 4.45 25.76
N ALA A 314 0.23 4.77 24.46
CA ALA A 314 0.02 3.79 23.39
C ALA A 314 1.03 2.64 23.45
N GLU A 315 2.27 2.91 23.86
CA GLU A 315 3.31 1.89 24.06
C GLU A 315 2.99 0.95 25.23
N LYS A 316 2.58 1.49 26.38
CA LYS A 316 2.14 0.66 27.51
C LYS A 316 0.93 -0.21 27.15
N TYR A 317 -0.06 0.39 26.47
CA TYR A 317 -1.25 -0.35 26.04
C TYR A 317 -0.93 -1.41 24.98
N LEU A 318 0.08 -1.18 24.13
CA LEU A 318 0.57 -2.20 23.20
C LEU A 318 1.11 -3.41 23.94
N GLU A 319 1.90 -3.22 25.00
CA GLU A 319 2.48 -4.32 25.78
C GLU A 319 1.37 -5.20 26.37
N GLU A 320 0.43 -4.60 27.09
CA GLU A 320 -0.74 -5.28 27.67
C GLU A 320 -1.56 -6.03 26.60
N LYS A 321 -1.84 -5.36 25.47
CA LYS A 321 -2.63 -5.95 24.39
C LYS A 321 -1.89 -7.10 23.70
N ARG A 322 -0.58 -6.96 23.50
CA ARG A 322 0.26 -7.98 22.85
C ARG A 322 0.29 -9.25 23.69
N GLU A 323 0.50 -9.14 24.99
CA GLU A 323 0.48 -10.28 25.92
C GLU A 323 -0.87 -11.01 25.87
N ARG A 324 -1.97 -10.28 26.03
CA ARG A 324 -3.32 -10.86 25.97
C ARG A 324 -3.60 -11.56 24.65
N LEU A 325 -3.26 -10.93 23.53
CA LEU A 325 -3.51 -11.51 22.21
C LEU A 325 -2.57 -12.69 21.91
N MET A 326 -1.36 -12.67 22.43
CA MET A 326 -0.43 -13.79 22.31
C MET A 326 -0.96 -15.03 23.03
N GLU A 327 -1.53 -14.86 24.22
CA GLU A 327 -2.21 -15.93 24.94
C GLU A 327 -3.46 -16.42 24.18
N GLU A 328 -4.31 -15.51 23.68
CA GLU A 328 -5.53 -15.88 22.95
C GLU A 328 -5.22 -16.58 21.61
N TRP A 329 -4.20 -16.14 20.88
CA TRP A 329 -3.93 -16.61 19.51
C TRP A 329 -2.90 -17.72 19.44
N GLY A 330 -2.16 -17.97 20.53
CA GLY A 330 -1.06 -18.94 20.57
C GLY A 330 0.16 -18.56 19.72
N ILE A 331 0.20 -17.32 19.22
CA ILE A 331 1.28 -16.74 18.42
C ILE A 331 1.42 -15.25 18.76
N ASP A 332 2.61 -14.69 18.56
CA ASP A 332 2.82 -13.26 18.77
C ASP A 332 2.00 -12.44 17.74
N PRO A 333 1.13 -11.51 18.17
CA PRO A 333 0.38 -10.66 17.25
C PRO A 333 1.27 -9.64 16.52
N VAL A 334 2.48 -9.38 17.03
CA VAL A 334 3.50 -8.57 16.35
C VAL A 334 4.53 -9.53 15.74
N PRO A 335 4.68 -9.55 14.39
CA PRO A 335 5.62 -10.45 13.71
C PRO A 335 7.02 -10.40 14.30
N ASP A 336 7.45 -11.50 14.91
CA ASP A 336 8.72 -11.63 15.63
C ASP A 336 9.74 -12.48 14.86
N GLU A 337 9.39 -12.91 13.64
CA GLU A 337 10.26 -13.64 12.75
C GLU A 337 11.41 -12.76 12.25
N GLU A 338 12.56 -13.39 12.02
CA GLU A 338 13.74 -12.71 11.49
C GLU A 338 13.49 -12.20 10.06
N LEU A 339 14.00 -11.01 9.79
CA LEU A 339 14.16 -10.52 8.43
C LEU A 339 15.15 -11.41 7.68
N PRO A 340 15.07 -11.43 6.33
CA PRO A 340 16.06 -12.15 5.53
C PRO A 340 17.50 -11.81 5.93
N PRO A 341 18.45 -12.76 5.77
CA PRO A 341 19.83 -12.58 6.20
C PRO A 341 20.43 -11.26 5.72
N LYS A 342 21.35 -10.71 6.51
CA LYS A 342 22.08 -9.50 6.15
C LYS A 342 22.69 -9.66 4.75
N GLU A 343 22.66 -8.57 3.98
CA GLU A 343 23.10 -8.51 2.58
C GLU A 343 22.16 -9.11 1.54
N THR A 344 21.00 -9.67 1.94
CA THR A 344 19.91 -9.97 1.02
C THR A 344 19.54 -8.73 0.20
N LEU A 345 19.47 -8.88 -1.13
CA LEU A 345 19.15 -7.78 -2.04
C LEU A 345 17.78 -7.18 -1.68
N GLY A 346 17.70 -5.84 -1.66
CA GLY A 346 16.47 -5.13 -1.33
C GLY A 346 16.25 -4.89 0.17
N PHE A 347 16.99 -5.51 1.07
CA PHE A 347 16.90 -5.27 2.51
C PHE A 347 18.15 -4.56 3.02
N ARG A 348 17.98 -3.31 3.49
CA ARG A 348 19.10 -2.49 3.99
C ARG A 348 18.97 -2.08 5.46
N VAL A 349 17.86 -2.43 6.09
CA VAL A 349 17.50 -2.08 7.46
C VAL A 349 18.30 -2.85 8.52
N GLN A 350 18.76 -4.07 8.21
CA GLN A 350 19.55 -4.90 9.12
C GLN A 350 20.90 -4.26 9.49
N ARG A 351 21.42 -3.40 8.62
CA ARG A 351 22.64 -2.61 8.90
C ARG A 351 22.46 -1.57 10.02
N TYR A 352 21.23 -1.41 10.52
CA TYR A 352 20.84 -0.45 11.54
C TYR A 352 20.11 -1.11 12.72
N GLY A 353 20.30 -2.42 12.93
CA GLY A 353 19.77 -3.13 14.10
C GLY A 353 18.29 -3.54 14.01
N MET A 354 17.63 -3.34 12.87
CA MET A 354 16.28 -3.89 12.64
C MET A 354 16.42 -5.30 12.07
N LEU A 355 16.15 -6.31 12.89
CA LEU A 355 16.43 -7.72 12.58
C LEU A 355 15.15 -8.56 12.48
N LYS A 356 14.03 -8.09 13.01
CA LYS A 356 12.71 -8.73 12.93
C LYS A 356 11.70 -7.89 12.15
N TRP A 357 10.64 -8.51 11.63
CA TRP A 357 9.59 -7.78 10.91
C TRP A 357 8.92 -6.70 11.77
N GLY A 358 8.70 -6.98 13.06
CA GLY A 358 8.18 -6.03 14.03
C GLY A 358 9.06 -4.78 14.22
N ASP A 359 10.37 -4.83 13.97
CA ASP A 359 11.29 -3.70 14.17
C ASP A 359 11.03 -2.55 13.18
N LEU A 360 10.35 -2.85 12.08
CA LEU A 360 9.98 -1.90 11.03
C LEU A 360 8.86 -0.95 11.46
N PHE A 361 8.28 -1.14 12.64
CA PHE A 361 7.12 -0.41 13.14
C PHE A 361 7.43 0.22 14.51
N ASN A 362 6.91 1.41 14.77
CA ASN A 362 6.94 2.00 16.12
C ASN A 362 5.78 1.45 16.97
N SER A 363 5.77 1.73 18.27
CA SER A 363 4.80 1.15 19.22
C SER A 363 3.35 1.50 18.85
N ARG A 364 3.04 2.75 18.53
CA ARG A 364 1.68 3.15 18.10
C ARG A 364 1.28 2.56 16.74
N GLN A 365 2.24 2.37 15.83
CA GLN A 365 1.99 1.70 14.54
C GLN A 365 1.67 0.21 14.72
N LYS A 366 2.42 -0.49 15.59
CA LYS A 366 2.15 -1.89 15.96
C LYS A 366 0.76 -2.01 16.58
N LEU A 367 0.46 -1.16 17.56
CA LEU A 367 -0.84 -1.14 18.25
C LEU A 367 -1.99 -1.01 17.26
N ALA A 368 -1.89 -0.07 16.31
CA ALA A 368 -2.92 0.10 15.30
C ALA A 368 -3.10 -1.17 14.45
N LEU A 369 -2.01 -1.75 13.93
CA LEU A 369 -2.08 -2.94 13.06
C LEU A 369 -2.64 -4.17 13.79
N ILE A 370 -2.22 -4.44 15.02
CA ILE A 370 -2.75 -5.58 15.79
C ILE A 370 -4.22 -5.36 16.18
N THR A 371 -4.63 -4.11 16.41
CA THR A 371 -6.04 -3.77 16.66
C THR A 371 -6.90 -4.07 15.45
N PHE A 372 -6.50 -3.60 14.25
CA PHE A 372 -7.23 -3.92 13.03
C PHE A 372 -7.26 -5.42 12.75
N THR A 373 -6.14 -6.13 12.98
CA THR A 373 -6.06 -7.59 12.83
C THR A 373 -7.04 -8.30 13.77
N GLU A 374 -7.07 -7.91 15.04
CA GLU A 374 -8.04 -8.42 16.02
C GLU A 374 -9.47 -8.16 15.56
N LYS A 375 -9.80 -6.93 15.10
CA LYS A 375 -11.16 -6.62 14.63
C LYS A 375 -11.55 -7.45 13.42
N VAL A 376 -10.64 -7.74 12.49
CA VAL A 376 -10.94 -8.67 11.38
C VAL A 376 -11.25 -10.08 11.89
N ARG A 377 -10.52 -10.58 12.89
CA ARG A 377 -10.79 -11.89 13.51
C ARG A 377 -12.13 -11.91 14.25
N LEU A 378 -12.48 -10.83 14.94
CA LEU A 378 -13.77 -10.69 15.62
C LEU A 378 -14.93 -10.56 14.62
N ALA A 379 -14.74 -9.87 13.49
CA ALA A 379 -15.74 -9.79 12.42
C ALA A 379 -16.09 -11.19 11.90
N TYR A 380 -15.09 -12.07 11.74
CA TYR A 380 -15.34 -13.47 11.39
C TYR A 380 -16.19 -14.19 12.44
N LYS A 381 -15.79 -14.15 13.73
CA LYS A 381 -16.54 -14.79 14.82
C LYS A 381 -18.00 -14.31 14.84
N LYS A 382 -18.20 -12.99 14.71
CA LYS A 382 -19.53 -12.37 14.70
C LYS A 382 -20.37 -12.76 13.48
N MET A 383 -19.77 -12.89 12.30
CA MET A 383 -20.49 -13.42 11.12
C MET A 383 -21.00 -14.84 11.36
N ILE A 384 -20.19 -15.71 11.98
CA ILE A 384 -20.62 -17.08 12.29
C ILE A 384 -21.77 -17.08 13.31
N GLU A 385 -21.69 -16.25 14.36
CA GLU A 385 -22.79 -16.07 15.32
C GLU A 385 -24.07 -15.52 14.66
N GLU A 386 -23.93 -14.65 13.65
CA GLU A 386 -25.05 -14.13 12.84
C GLU A 386 -25.57 -15.15 11.80
N GLY A 387 -25.03 -16.38 11.76
CA GLY A 387 -25.49 -17.46 10.89
C GLY A 387 -24.99 -17.38 9.44
N TYR A 388 -23.89 -16.66 9.18
CA TYR A 388 -23.26 -16.67 7.86
C TYR A 388 -22.63 -18.04 7.59
N ASP A 389 -22.72 -18.49 6.33
CA ASP A 389 -21.95 -19.64 5.85
C ASP A 389 -20.44 -19.42 6.07
N GLU A 390 -19.73 -20.47 6.49
CA GLU A 390 -18.33 -20.37 6.89
C GLU A 390 -17.41 -20.00 5.71
N GLU A 391 -17.65 -20.59 4.53
CA GLU A 391 -16.87 -20.32 3.33
C GLU A 391 -17.09 -18.88 2.86
N TYR A 392 -18.33 -18.40 2.93
CA TYR A 392 -18.68 -17.03 2.61
C TYR A 392 -18.09 -16.04 3.62
N ALA A 393 -18.14 -16.33 4.93
CA ALA A 393 -17.50 -15.51 5.96
C ALA A 393 -15.98 -15.42 5.73
N ARG A 394 -15.33 -16.53 5.35
CA ARG A 394 -13.91 -16.55 4.92
C ARG A 394 -13.65 -15.66 3.71
N ALA A 395 -14.56 -15.64 2.73
CA ALA A 395 -14.46 -14.76 1.57
C ALA A 395 -14.53 -13.28 1.99
N VAL A 396 -15.46 -12.90 2.87
CA VAL A 396 -15.57 -11.53 3.39
C VAL A 396 -14.30 -11.12 4.13
N VAL A 397 -13.84 -11.91 5.10
CA VAL A 397 -12.64 -11.55 5.89
C VAL A 397 -11.35 -11.60 5.08
N SER A 398 -11.30 -12.31 3.96
CA SER A 398 -10.18 -12.24 3.02
C SER A 398 -9.98 -10.81 2.50
N TYR A 399 -11.05 -10.10 2.13
CA TYR A 399 -10.95 -8.70 1.72
C TYR A 399 -10.62 -7.76 2.88
N LEU A 400 -11.13 -8.04 4.09
CA LEU A 400 -10.76 -7.28 5.29
C LEU A 400 -9.27 -7.43 5.62
N GLY A 401 -8.75 -8.65 5.52
CA GLY A 401 -7.32 -8.96 5.69
C GLY A 401 -6.45 -8.27 4.64
N LEU A 402 -6.89 -8.21 3.38
CA LEU A 402 -6.23 -7.38 2.37
C LEU A 402 -6.21 -5.89 2.76
N GLY A 403 -7.26 -5.40 3.43
CA GLY A 403 -7.30 -4.06 4.03
C GLY A 403 -6.16 -3.85 5.04
N VAL A 404 -5.96 -4.80 5.95
CA VAL A 404 -4.87 -4.77 6.94
C VAL A 404 -3.49 -4.80 6.25
N SER A 405 -3.31 -5.65 5.23
CA SER A 405 -2.08 -5.68 4.42
C SER A 405 -1.78 -4.31 3.79
N ARG A 406 -2.81 -3.64 3.26
CA ARG A 406 -2.65 -2.28 2.71
C ARG A 406 -2.29 -1.25 3.78
N LEU A 407 -2.82 -1.37 5.00
CA LEU A 407 -2.42 -0.53 6.13
C LEU A 407 -0.95 -0.74 6.49
N ALA A 408 -0.47 -1.98 6.57
CA ALA A 408 0.94 -2.26 6.90
C ALA A 408 1.90 -1.59 5.90
N ASN A 409 1.55 -1.56 4.62
CA ASN A 409 2.31 -0.85 3.58
C ASN A 409 2.29 0.69 3.72
N ARG A 410 1.37 1.27 4.48
CA ARG A 410 1.21 2.73 4.70
C ARG A 410 1.51 3.17 6.13
N ASN A 411 1.86 2.24 7.02
CA ASN A 411 1.98 2.50 8.46
C ASN A 411 3.21 1.84 9.08
N SER A 412 4.39 2.21 8.66
CA SER A 412 5.68 1.70 9.12
C SER A 412 6.68 2.84 9.32
N ARG A 413 7.80 2.54 9.95
CA ARG A 413 8.96 3.46 10.09
C ARG A 413 9.73 3.65 8.78
N LEU A 414 9.25 3.04 7.69
CA LEU A 414 9.82 3.10 6.35
C LEU A 414 8.92 3.87 5.37
N ASN A 415 7.91 4.60 5.86
CA ASN A 415 7.09 5.48 5.03
C ASN A 415 7.68 6.90 4.98
N VAL A 416 7.86 7.43 3.76
CA VAL A 416 8.32 8.80 3.52
C VAL A 416 7.14 9.77 3.57
N TRP A 417 7.33 10.96 4.13
CA TRP A 417 6.41 12.07 3.94
C TRP A 417 6.56 12.66 2.54
N ASN A 418 5.51 12.57 1.72
CA ASN A 418 5.47 13.21 0.41
C ASN A 418 5.01 14.66 0.55
N VAL A 419 5.95 15.58 0.41
CA VAL A 419 5.76 17.03 0.56
C VAL A 419 4.92 17.67 -0.55
N PHE A 420 4.78 17.00 -1.70
CA PHE A 420 3.95 17.47 -2.82
C PHE A 420 2.49 17.06 -2.66
N ALA A 421 2.24 15.90 -2.03
CA ALA A 421 0.88 15.40 -1.78
C ALA A 421 0.42 15.55 -0.32
N GLU A 422 1.30 16.01 0.56
CA GLU A 422 1.13 16.08 2.02
C GLU A 422 0.57 14.77 2.59
N LYS A 423 1.21 13.63 2.32
CA LYS A 423 0.75 12.31 2.81
C LYS A 423 1.92 11.34 3.02
N ALA A 424 1.72 10.30 3.83
CA ALA A 424 2.66 9.19 3.91
C ALA A 424 2.63 8.36 2.61
N GLU A 425 3.80 8.13 2.01
CA GLU A 425 3.95 7.24 0.87
C GLU A 425 4.22 5.81 1.28
N GLN A 426 3.85 4.87 0.43
CA GLN A 426 3.99 3.43 0.67
C GLN A 426 5.45 3.03 0.87
N VAL A 427 5.67 1.93 1.58
CA VAL A 427 7.01 1.40 1.81
C VAL A 427 7.66 1.02 0.48
N PHE A 428 6.89 0.41 -0.42
CA PHE A 428 7.36 -0.06 -1.73
C PHE A 428 7.31 1.02 -2.81
N LEU A 429 7.93 2.19 -2.58
CA LEU A 429 8.24 3.15 -3.67
C LEU A 429 9.24 2.55 -4.68
N ARG A 430 9.99 1.55 -4.23
CA ARG A 430 10.86 0.66 -5.02
C ARG A 430 10.72 -0.75 -4.45
N GLN A 431 11.19 -1.76 -5.18
CA GLN A 431 11.22 -3.16 -4.73
C GLN A 431 12.32 -3.40 -3.69
N ALA A 432 12.29 -2.63 -2.59
CA ALA A 432 13.26 -2.68 -1.51
C ALA A 432 12.67 -2.09 -0.21
N LEU A 433 13.23 -2.49 0.93
CA LEU A 433 13.06 -1.92 2.26
C LEU A 433 14.32 -1.12 2.63
N PRO A 434 14.44 0.15 2.18
CA PRO A 434 15.57 1.00 2.52
C PRO A 434 15.44 1.54 3.95
N MET A 435 16.58 1.82 4.58
CA MET A 435 16.58 2.62 5.81
C MET A 435 16.07 4.05 5.54
N LEU A 436 15.19 4.54 6.41
CA LEU A 436 14.72 5.92 6.43
C LEU A 436 15.16 6.62 7.74
N TRP A 437 15.73 7.81 7.60
CA TRP A 437 16.20 8.66 8.70
C TRP A 437 15.05 9.36 9.42
N ASP A 438 14.21 10.04 8.64
CA ASP A 438 12.92 10.58 9.04
C ASP A 438 11.80 9.74 8.41
N HIS A 439 10.67 9.61 9.11
CA HIS A 439 9.53 8.85 8.63
C HIS A 439 8.20 9.52 9.00
N ALA A 440 7.18 9.22 8.19
CA ALA A 440 5.81 9.63 8.43
C ALA A 440 5.05 8.50 9.13
N GLU A 441 4.34 8.85 10.19
CA GLU A 441 3.33 8.01 10.81
C GLU A 441 1.94 8.49 10.39
N THR A 442 1.04 7.57 10.03
CA THR A 442 -0.33 7.89 9.61
C THR A 442 -1.29 7.53 10.75
N ASN A 443 -2.22 8.43 11.09
CA ASN A 443 -3.39 8.03 11.90
C ASN A 443 -4.27 7.11 11.02
N LEU A 444 -4.42 5.83 11.40
CA LEU A 444 -5.14 4.87 10.57
C LEU A 444 -6.66 5.01 10.61
N ILE A 445 -7.19 5.78 11.56
CA ILE A 445 -8.62 6.08 11.66
C ILE A 445 -8.95 7.26 10.72
N ASP A 446 -8.37 8.44 10.99
CA ASP A 446 -8.77 9.69 10.33
C ASP A 446 -7.73 10.22 9.33
N GLY A 447 -6.58 9.56 9.19
CA GLY A 447 -5.52 9.98 8.29
C GLY A 447 -5.86 9.75 6.81
N VAL A 448 -5.30 10.57 5.93
CA VAL A 448 -5.56 10.53 4.47
C VAL A 448 -5.24 9.17 3.83
N GLN A 449 -4.32 8.41 4.42
CA GLN A 449 -3.95 7.07 3.96
C GLN A 449 -4.39 5.96 4.94
N GLY A 450 -5.31 6.27 5.85
CA GLY A 450 -5.90 5.34 6.81
C GLY A 450 -6.88 4.34 6.16
N TRP A 451 -7.64 3.65 7.01
CA TRP A 451 -8.50 2.52 6.63
C TRP A 451 -9.50 2.89 5.54
N GLU A 452 -10.28 3.97 5.72
CA GLU A 452 -11.31 4.36 4.76
C GLU A 452 -10.74 4.49 3.34
N LYS A 453 -9.59 5.16 3.21
CA LYS A 453 -8.94 5.33 1.91
C LYS A 453 -8.40 4.02 1.37
N GLN A 454 -7.67 3.23 2.17
CA GLN A 454 -7.11 1.97 1.71
C GLN A 454 -8.19 0.96 1.32
N PHE A 455 -9.29 0.94 2.07
CA PHE A 455 -10.41 0.03 1.87
C PHE A 455 -11.28 0.44 0.67
N SER A 456 -11.39 1.74 0.38
CA SER A 456 -12.06 2.22 -0.85
C SER A 456 -11.48 1.63 -2.14
N TYR A 457 -10.16 1.37 -2.17
CA TYR A 457 -9.50 0.76 -3.33
C TYR A 457 -9.89 -0.71 -3.49
N ILE A 458 -10.07 -1.41 -2.38
CA ILE A 458 -10.53 -2.80 -2.34
C ILE A 458 -11.96 -2.86 -2.86
N LEU A 459 -12.86 -2.01 -2.33
CA LEU A 459 -14.26 -1.95 -2.77
C LEU A 459 -14.37 -1.63 -4.25
N SER A 460 -13.61 -0.63 -4.74
CA SER A 460 -13.60 -0.27 -6.16
C SER A 460 -13.13 -1.42 -7.05
N THR A 461 -12.12 -2.19 -6.62
CA THR A 461 -11.68 -3.37 -7.38
C THR A 461 -12.72 -4.48 -7.35
N LEU A 462 -13.28 -4.80 -6.18
CA LEU A 462 -14.31 -5.83 -6.03
C LEU A 462 -15.55 -5.50 -6.86
N GLU A 463 -15.98 -4.24 -6.89
CA GLU A 463 -17.05 -3.75 -7.74
C GLU A 463 -16.76 -3.98 -9.24
N ASN A 464 -15.55 -3.68 -9.69
CA ASN A 464 -15.13 -3.93 -11.08
C ASN A 464 -15.15 -5.44 -11.41
N LEU A 465 -14.60 -6.27 -10.53
CA LEU A 465 -14.51 -7.71 -10.73
C LEU A 465 -15.89 -8.38 -10.73
N SER A 466 -16.81 -7.91 -9.88
CA SER A 466 -18.17 -8.46 -9.77
C SER A 466 -19.01 -8.26 -11.03
N GLN A 467 -18.65 -7.28 -11.87
CA GLN A 467 -19.31 -6.96 -13.13
C GLN A 467 -18.87 -7.84 -14.31
N ILE A 468 -17.83 -8.66 -14.15
CA ILE A 468 -17.39 -9.57 -15.22
C ILE A 468 -18.50 -10.60 -15.47
N PRO A 469 -19.00 -10.74 -16.71
CA PRO A 469 -20.04 -11.71 -17.02
C PRO A 469 -19.56 -13.14 -16.74
N PRO A 470 -20.40 -14.03 -16.19
CA PRO A 470 -20.01 -15.41 -15.96
C PRO A 470 -19.58 -16.11 -17.25
N VAL A 471 -18.73 -17.12 -17.11
CA VAL A 471 -18.38 -18.04 -18.20
C VAL A 471 -19.57 -18.98 -18.40
N ARG A 472 -19.97 -19.21 -19.66
CA ARG A 472 -20.99 -20.21 -19.96
C ARG A 472 -20.35 -21.58 -19.84
N MET A 473 -20.73 -22.32 -18.81
CA MET A 473 -20.35 -23.73 -18.67
C MET A 473 -21.23 -24.52 -19.63
N GLU A 474 -20.65 -25.52 -20.30
CA GLU A 474 -21.47 -26.56 -20.94
C GLU A 474 -22.26 -27.23 -19.81
N GLU A 475 -23.58 -27.36 -19.95
CA GLU A 475 -24.36 -28.24 -19.06
C GLU A 475 -23.73 -29.63 -19.18
N GLU A 476 -23.28 -30.19 -18.07
CA GLU A 476 -22.82 -31.58 -18.01
C GLU A 476 -24.02 -32.46 -18.40
N GLY A 477 -24.05 -32.86 -19.68
CA GLY A 477 -25.02 -33.79 -20.24
C GLY A 477 -24.75 -35.23 -19.86
#